data_AF-A0A6B2SWR8-F1
#
_entry.id   AF-A0A6B2SWR8-F1
#
_cell.length_a   1.000
_cell.length_b   1.000
_cell.length_c   1.000
_cell.angle_alpha   90.00
_cell.angle_beta   90.00
_cell.angle_gamma   90.00
#
_symmetry.space_group_name_H-M   'P 1'
#
loop_
_entity.id
_entity.type
_entity.pdbx_description
1 polymer ?
#
loop_
_entity_poly.entity_id
_entity_poly.type
_entity_poly.pdbx_seq_one_letter_code
_entity_poly.pdbx_strand_id
1 'polypeptide(L)'
;MISDQSNELVLTESRTMRAQTADRVDVLDKVKALALLPDGTHATTDIVAGYYEVTSAAIEKVVQRHRSEVSENGYRVLRGADYRTFAADNLSTANPKTRTVALFTRRTILNVGQLLTESTVARQVRTYLLNVEEIATPAQRIEGMERAQLARERLSAMGVAKQFGLVNPSYVEAMARTELARMNGEEPDIDPADMTITCDEFLDGRVAQADLGSARTRLGKTVAALFRARYDGKDPQKIKRPIHGVHRDVAVYTHRDLDLFDTAWAEISRHYNVQDRINLGGAA
;
A
#
# COMPACT_ATOMS: atom_id res chain seq x y z
N MET A 1 -11.22 -17.62 1.79
CA MET A 1 -12.05 -17.22 2.94
C MET A 1 -11.42 -17.51 4.32
N ILE A 2 -10.12 -17.87 4.42
CA ILE A 2 -9.50 -18.34 5.68
C ILE A 2 -8.61 -17.26 6.37
N SER A 3 -8.36 -16.10 5.75
CA SER A 3 -7.35 -15.15 6.26
C SER A 3 -7.79 -14.18 7.36
N ASP A 4 -9.10 -14.08 7.66
CA ASP A 4 -9.61 -13.00 8.54
C ASP A 4 -9.65 -13.39 10.04
N GLN A 5 -9.82 -14.68 10.35
CA GLN A 5 -9.88 -15.14 11.75
C GLN A 5 -8.53 -15.09 12.47
N SER A 6 -7.42 -15.25 11.76
CA SER A 6 -6.09 -15.18 12.40
C SER A 6 -5.68 -13.76 12.76
N ASN A 7 -6.21 -12.76 12.06
CA ASN A 7 -5.78 -11.37 12.26
C ASN A 7 -6.42 -10.77 13.52
N GLU A 8 -7.71 -11.02 13.77
CA GLU A 8 -8.44 -10.47 14.93
C GLU A 8 -7.86 -10.92 16.29
N LEU A 9 -7.33 -12.15 16.36
CA LEU A 9 -6.77 -12.74 17.58
C LEU A 9 -5.57 -11.95 18.10
N VAL A 10 -4.87 -11.22 17.23
CA VAL A 10 -3.76 -10.33 17.60
C VAL A 10 -4.21 -9.32 18.68
N LEU A 11 -5.45 -8.83 18.62
CA LEU A 11 -5.97 -7.90 19.62
C LEU A 11 -6.27 -8.58 20.96
N THR A 12 -6.54 -9.88 20.99
CA THR A 12 -6.70 -10.62 22.25
C THR A 12 -5.35 -10.92 22.90
N GLU A 13 -4.31 -11.17 22.09
CA GLU A 13 -2.99 -11.60 22.55
C GLU A 13 -2.04 -10.43 22.87
N SER A 14 -2.15 -9.31 22.12
CA SER A 14 -1.21 -8.18 22.22
C SER A 14 -1.83 -6.92 22.81
N ARG A 15 -1.39 -6.55 24.02
CA ARG A 15 -1.74 -5.26 24.64
C ARG A 15 -1.26 -4.07 23.81
N THR A 16 -0.11 -4.19 23.15
CA THR A 16 0.44 -3.11 22.30
C THR A 16 -0.50 -2.79 21.15
N MET A 17 -1.06 -3.80 20.49
CA MET A 17 -1.99 -3.61 19.39
C MET A 17 -3.33 -3.02 19.85
N ARG A 18 -3.80 -3.39 21.05
CA ARG A 18 -4.95 -2.72 21.67
C ARG A 18 -4.69 -1.25 21.97
N ALA A 19 -3.50 -0.91 22.47
CA ALA A 19 -3.13 0.47 22.75
C ALA A 19 -3.10 1.34 21.47
N GLN A 20 -2.59 0.82 20.36
CA GLN A 20 -2.56 1.53 19.07
C GLN A 20 -3.95 1.84 18.51
N THR A 21 -4.96 1.05 18.88
CA THR A 21 -6.32 1.17 18.37
C THR A 21 -7.31 1.75 19.38
N ALA A 22 -6.83 2.15 20.56
CA ALA A 22 -7.66 2.54 21.69
C ALA A 22 -8.54 3.78 21.44
N ASP A 23 -8.13 4.67 20.54
CA ASP A 23 -8.87 5.90 20.20
C ASP A 23 -9.92 5.71 19.10
N ARG A 24 -9.98 4.54 18.46
CA ARG A 24 -10.94 4.21 17.38
C ARG A 24 -12.30 3.77 17.93
N VAL A 25 -12.86 4.58 18.81
CA VAL A 25 -14.14 4.33 19.49
C VAL A 25 -15.36 4.46 18.57
N ASP A 26 -15.20 5.04 17.38
CA ASP A 26 -16.20 5.15 16.32
C ASP A 26 -16.59 3.77 15.76
N VAL A 27 -15.69 2.79 15.84
CA VAL A 27 -15.96 1.41 15.40
C VAL A 27 -17.13 0.77 16.15
N LEU A 28 -17.38 1.17 17.41
CA LEU A 28 -18.51 0.65 18.17
C LEU A 28 -19.83 0.96 17.45
N ASP A 29 -20.05 2.20 17.02
CA ASP A 29 -21.32 2.59 16.38
C ASP A 29 -21.50 1.96 14.99
N LYS A 30 -20.41 1.57 14.31
CA LYS A 30 -20.46 0.85 13.03
C LYS A 30 -20.94 -0.59 13.20
N VAL A 31 -20.62 -1.23 14.32
CA VAL A 31 -20.99 -2.63 14.58
C VAL A 31 -22.40 -2.71 15.13
N LYS A 32 -22.73 -1.90 16.14
CA LYS A 32 -24.03 -1.93 16.80
C LYS A 32 -24.27 -0.59 17.49
N ALA A 33 -25.52 -0.15 17.56
CA ALA A 33 -25.85 1.08 18.27
C ALA A 33 -25.48 0.94 19.76
N LEU A 34 -24.57 1.79 20.23
CA LEU A 34 -24.16 1.80 21.63
C LEU A 34 -25.07 2.72 22.45
N ALA A 35 -25.79 2.14 23.40
CA ALA A 35 -26.50 2.92 24.41
C ALA A 35 -25.51 3.42 25.47
N LEU A 36 -25.66 4.67 25.88
CA LEU A 36 -24.95 5.26 27.02
C LEU A 36 -25.97 5.74 28.06
N LEU A 37 -25.49 6.04 29.26
CA LEU A 37 -26.27 6.69 30.31
C LEU A 37 -26.69 8.11 29.89
N PRO A 38 -27.63 8.75 30.61
CA PRO A 38 -28.10 10.11 30.28
C PRO A 38 -26.99 11.17 30.22
N ASP A 39 -25.86 10.97 30.90
CA ASP A 39 -24.66 11.81 30.79
C ASP A 39 -23.92 11.74 29.44
N GLY A 40 -24.33 10.84 28.54
CA GLY A 40 -23.74 10.66 27.21
C GLY A 40 -22.28 10.17 27.23
N THR A 41 -21.76 9.76 28.38
CA THR A 41 -20.33 9.49 28.56
C THR A 41 -20.07 8.06 29.06
N HIS A 42 -20.91 7.59 29.98
CA HIS A 42 -20.66 6.33 30.68
C HIS A 42 -21.67 5.25 30.31
N ALA A 43 -21.24 4.00 30.39
CA ALA A 43 -22.10 2.81 30.40
C ALA A 43 -21.91 2.03 31.70
N THR A 44 -22.95 1.31 32.12
CA THR A 44 -22.85 0.33 33.23
C THR A 44 -22.43 -1.04 32.71
N THR A 45 -22.05 -1.94 33.61
CA THR A 45 -21.73 -3.34 33.26
C THR A 45 -22.84 -3.99 32.43
N ASP A 46 -24.10 -3.74 32.78
CA ASP A 46 -25.25 -4.35 32.09
C ASP A 46 -25.43 -3.82 30.67
N ILE A 47 -25.19 -2.52 30.46
CA ILE A 47 -25.19 -1.92 29.12
C ILE A 47 -24.08 -2.54 28.26
N VAL A 48 -22.88 -2.69 28.81
CA VAL A 48 -21.73 -3.29 28.09
C VAL A 48 -21.98 -4.77 27.79
N ALA A 49 -22.54 -5.51 28.75
CA ALA A 49 -22.92 -6.90 28.58
C ALA A 49 -23.99 -7.07 27.49
N GLY A 50 -25.02 -6.23 27.48
CA GLY A 50 -26.06 -6.22 26.45
C GLY A 50 -25.55 -5.83 25.07
N TYR A 51 -24.60 -4.89 24.99
CA TYR A 51 -23.94 -4.53 23.74
C TYR A 51 -23.21 -5.73 23.12
N TYR A 52 -22.35 -6.39 23.91
CA TYR A 52 -21.55 -7.55 23.45
C TYR A 52 -22.29 -8.89 23.47
N GLU A 53 -23.55 -8.93 23.89
CA GLU A 53 -24.38 -10.14 23.96
C GLU A 53 -23.76 -11.24 24.83
N VAL A 54 -23.18 -10.82 25.96
CA VAL A 54 -22.59 -11.71 26.97
C VAL A 54 -23.22 -11.45 28.34
N THR A 55 -22.91 -12.30 29.31
CA THR A 55 -23.38 -12.10 30.68
C THR A 55 -22.58 -11.00 31.39
N SER A 56 -23.21 -10.28 32.33
CA SER A 56 -22.51 -9.27 33.17
C SER A 56 -21.31 -9.90 33.90
N ALA A 57 -21.42 -11.16 34.32
CA ALA A 57 -20.32 -11.92 34.93
C ALA A 57 -19.11 -12.13 34.00
N ALA A 58 -19.33 -12.26 32.67
CA ALA A 58 -18.24 -12.34 31.71
C ALA A 58 -17.46 -11.01 31.64
N ILE A 59 -18.18 -9.89 31.64
CA ILE A 59 -17.57 -8.54 31.67
C ILE A 59 -16.78 -8.35 32.96
N GLU A 60 -17.35 -8.73 34.11
CA GLU A 60 -16.66 -8.64 35.41
C GLU A 60 -15.35 -9.45 35.43
N LYS A 61 -15.35 -10.66 34.86
CA LYS A 61 -14.14 -11.49 34.74
C LYS A 61 -13.07 -10.84 33.86
N VAL A 62 -13.46 -10.23 32.74
CA VAL A 62 -12.52 -9.49 31.88
C VAL A 62 -11.92 -8.31 32.64
N VAL A 63 -12.75 -7.51 33.30
CA VAL A 63 -12.32 -6.36 34.12
C VAL A 63 -11.41 -6.80 35.27
N GLN A 64 -11.68 -7.94 35.89
CA GLN A 64 -10.87 -8.49 36.97
C GLN A 64 -9.48 -8.90 36.46
N ARG A 65 -9.41 -9.62 35.33
CA ARG A 65 -8.15 -10.10 34.74
C ARG A 65 -7.29 -8.97 34.18
N HIS A 66 -7.91 -7.92 33.63
CA HIS A 66 -7.23 -6.83 32.92
C HIS A 66 -7.40 -5.48 33.63
N ARG A 67 -7.48 -5.49 34.97
CA ARG A 67 -7.83 -4.36 35.82
C ARG A 67 -7.03 -3.08 35.53
N SER A 68 -5.72 -3.20 35.38
CA SER A 68 -4.83 -2.07 35.10
C SER A 68 -5.17 -1.42 33.76
N GLU A 69 -5.20 -2.21 32.70
CA GLU A 69 -5.47 -1.76 31.33
C GLU A 69 -6.85 -1.10 31.19
N VAL A 70 -7.91 -1.71 31.72
CA VAL A 70 -9.25 -1.13 31.63
C VAL A 70 -9.38 0.16 32.46
N SER A 71 -8.64 0.28 33.57
CA SER A 71 -8.65 1.49 34.40
C SER A 71 -7.90 2.65 33.73
N GLU A 72 -6.76 2.37 33.08
CA GLU A 72 -6.05 3.33 32.22
C GLU A 72 -6.96 3.84 31.09
N ASN A 73 -7.82 2.96 30.57
CA ASN A 73 -8.81 3.28 29.53
C ASN A 73 -10.13 3.87 30.07
N GLY A 74 -10.17 4.32 31.33
CA GLY A 74 -11.29 5.09 31.88
C GLY A 74 -12.32 4.30 32.69
N TYR A 75 -12.09 3.02 33.00
CA TYR A 75 -12.97 2.29 33.90
C TYR A 75 -12.90 2.84 35.33
N ARG A 76 -14.04 3.07 35.97
CA ARG A 76 -14.12 3.48 37.39
C ARG A 76 -15.25 2.76 38.13
N VAL A 77 -15.09 2.57 39.43
CA VAL A 77 -16.18 2.09 40.31
C VAL A 77 -16.53 3.19 41.29
N LEU A 78 -17.74 3.71 41.21
CA LEU A 78 -18.24 4.66 42.19
C LEU A 78 -18.83 3.92 43.39
N ARG A 79 -18.66 4.48 44.58
CA ARG A 79 -19.15 3.92 45.84
C ARG A 79 -19.64 5.03 46.77
N GLY A 80 -20.54 4.70 47.69
CA GLY A 80 -20.87 5.59 48.81
C GLY A 80 -21.52 6.91 48.39
N ALA A 81 -20.86 8.04 48.70
CA ALA A 81 -21.37 9.37 48.35
C ALA A 81 -21.39 9.59 46.83
N ASP A 82 -20.29 9.29 46.14
CA ASP A 82 -20.17 9.48 44.68
C ASP A 82 -21.21 8.65 43.91
N TYR A 83 -21.48 7.42 44.36
CA TYR A 83 -22.55 6.60 43.79
C TYR A 83 -23.91 7.26 43.95
N ARG A 84 -24.24 7.77 45.14
CA ARG A 84 -25.55 8.37 45.42
C ARG A 84 -25.80 9.61 44.55
N THR A 85 -24.80 10.47 44.43
CA THR A 85 -24.88 11.65 43.57
C THR A 85 -25.07 11.24 42.11
N PHE A 86 -24.22 10.34 41.61
CA PHE A 86 -24.29 9.90 40.21
C PHE A 86 -25.62 9.19 39.88
N ALA A 87 -26.08 8.30 40.77
CA ALA A 87 -27.30 7.52 40.55
C ALA A 87 -28.56 8.38 40.52
N ALA A 88 -28.62 9.45 41.32
CA ALA A 88 -29.75 10.37 41.33
C ALA A 88 -29.98 11.02 39.95
N ASP A 89 -28.91 11.36 39.25
CA ASP A 89 -28.97 12.06 37.97
C ASP A 89 -29.03 11.10 36.76
N ASN A 90 -28.44 9.90 36.87
CA ASN A 90 -28.18 9.04 35.72
C ASN A 90 -28.82 7.64 35.77
N LEU A 91 -29.33 7.20 36.92
CA LEU A 91 -29.84 5.84 37.10
C LEU A 91 -31.28 5.85 37.65
N SER A 92 -32.25 6.15 36.79
CA SER A 92 -33.67 6.26 37.15
C SER A 92 -34.29 4.98 37.73
N THR A 93 -33.69 3.81 37.47
CA THR A 93 -34.18 2.48 37.90
C THR A 93 -33.21 1.78 38.85
N ALA A 94 -32.34 2.51 39.54
CA ALA A 94 -31.36 1.92 40.44
C ALA A 94 -32.02 1.13 41.60
N ASN A 95 -31.54 -0.09 41.85
CA ASN A 95 -31.97 -0.87 43.02
C ASN A 95 -31.58 -0.12 44.31
N PRO A 96 -32.52 0.15 45.24
CA PRO A 96 -32.26 0.89 46.48
C PRO A 96 -31.18 0.26 47.38
N LYS A 97 -30.90 -1.03 47.22
CA LYS A 97 -29.87 -1.75 47.99
C LYS A 97 -28.47 -1.65 47.40
N THR A 98 -28.35 -1.28 46.13
CA THR A 98 -27.05 -1.13 45.46
C THR A 98 -26.36 0.12 45.97
N ARG A 99 -25.06 0.02 46.31
CA ARG A 99 -24.25 1.15 46.80
C ARG A 99 -23.02 1.44 45.96
N THR A 100 -22.92 0.76 44.82
CA THR A 100 -21.75 0.81 43.93
C THR A 100 -22.19 0.67 42.48
N VAL A 101 -21.50 1.34 41.55
CA VAL A 101 -21.70 1.13 40.11
C VAL A 101 -20.36 1.16 39.39
N ALA A 102 -20.19 0.27 38.42
CA ALA A 102 -19.05 0.30 37.50
C ALA A 102 -19.40 1.14 36.28
N LEU A 103 -18.52 2.08 35.95
CA LEU A 103 -18.65 3.00 34.83
C LEU A 103 -17.58 2.71 33.79
N PHE A 104 -18.02 2.59 32.54
CA PHE A 104 -17.21 2.33 31.37
C PHE A 104 -17.34 3.52 30.42
N THR A 105 -16.22 4.11 30.02
CA THR A 105 -16.21 5.07 28.91
C THR A 105 -16.20 4.32 27.57
N ARG A 106 -16.47 5.00 26.46
CA ARG A 106 -16.38 4.37 25.12
C ARG A 106 -15.04 3.66 24.87
N ARG A 107 -13.93 4.25 25.33
CA ARG A 107 -12.59 3.65 25.25
C ARG A 107 -12.49 2.38 26.10
N THR A 108 -13.09 2.37 27.28
CA THR A 108 -13.19 1.17 28.12
C THR A 108 -14.03 0.07 27.46
N ILE A 109 -15.16 0.43 26.85
CA ILE A 109 -16.07 -0.50 26.17
C ILE A 109 -15.33 -1.17 25.01
N LEU A 110 -14.66 -0.37 24.17
CA LEU A 110 -13.82 -0.87 23.09
C LEU A 110 -12.75 -1.83 23.59
N ASN A 111 -12.04 -1.47 24.67
CA ASN A 111 -11.00 -2.30 25.25
C ASN A 111 -11.53 -3.64 25.76
N VAL A 112 -12.73 -3.67 26.34
CA VAL A 112 -13.42 -4.92 26.71
C VAL A 112 -13.73 -5.77 25.47
N GLY A 113 -14.22 -5.17 24.38
CA GLY A 113 -14.46 -5.88 23.11
C GLY A 113 -13.19 -6.47 22.47
N GLN A 114 -12.05 -5.80 22.65
CA GLN A 114 -10.76 -6.33 22.20
C GLN A 114 -10.29 -7.56 23.01
N LEU A 115 -10.80 -7.76 24.23
CA LEU A 115 -10.42 -8.83 25.15
C LEU A 115 -11.42 -10.01 25.17
N LEU A 116 -12.65 -9.81 24.70
CA LEU A 116 -13.71 -10.84 24.73
C LEU A 116 -13.57 -11.86 23.59
N THR A 117 -13.19 -13.10 23.87
CA THR A 117 -13.03 -14.14 22.84
C THR A 117 -14.35 -14.72 22.32
N GLU A 118 -15.32 -14.93 23.22
CA GLU A 118 -16.55 -15.71 22.92
C GLU A 118 -17.73 -14.88 22.40
N SER A 119 -17.55 -13.57 22.15
CA SER A 119 -18.63 -12.69 21.66
C SER A 119 -18.51 -12.48 20.15
N THR A 120 -19.61 -12.76 19.43
CA THR A 120 -19.73 -12.51 17.98
C THR A 120 -19.61 -11.02 17.66
N VAL A 121 -20.25 -10.17 18.46
CA VAL A 121 -20.18 -8.71 18.35
C VAL A 121 -18.75 -8.23 18.63
N ALA A 122 -18.09 -8.77 19.65
CA ALA A 122 -16.71 -8.42 19.96
C ALA A 122 -15.75 -8.83 18.82
N ARG A 123 -15.96 -10.00 18.23
CA ARG A 123 -15.22 -10.45 17.04
C ARG A 123 -15.38 -9.47 15.88
N GLN A 124 -16.59 -9.01 15.59
CA GLN A 124 -16.83 -8.00 14.57
C GLN A 124 -16.09 -6.68 14.86
N VAL A 125 -16.13 -6.22 16.11
CA VAL A 125 -15.37 -5.02 16.53
C VAL A 125 -13.87 -5.19 16.25
N ARG A 126 -13.28 -6.34 16.61
CA ARG A 126 -11.86 -6.61 16.34
C ARG A 126 -11.54 -6.69 14.86
N THR A 127 -12.40 -7.32 14.05
CA THR A 127 -12.27 -7.33 12.58
C THR A 127 -12.28 -5.91 12.01
N TYR A 128 -13.23 -5.06 12.42
CA TYR A 128 -13.28 -3.67 11.95
C TYR A 128 -12.07 -2.83 12.36
N LEU A 129 -11.53 -3.06 13.56
CA LEU A 129 -10.33 -2.35 14.02
C LEU A 129 -9.09 -2.68 13.17
N LEU A 130 -8.97 -3.90 12.66
CA LEU A 130 -7.81 -4.35 11.89
C LEU A 130 -7.99 -4.28 10.37
N ASN A 131 -9.20 -3.95 9.90
CA ASN A 131 -9.44 -3.80 8.47
C ASN A 131 -8.65 -2.60 7.91
N VAL A 132 -7.76 -2.87 6.95
CA VAL A 132 -6.84 -1.91 6.31
C VAL A 132 -7.60 -0.72 5.70
N GLU A 133 -8.76 -0.96 5.08
CA GLU A 133 -9.58 0.11 4.50
C GLU A 133 -10.09 1.10 5.57
N GLU A 134 -10.29 0.63 6.80
CA GLU A 134 -10.78 1.42 7.91
C GLU A 134 -9.63 2.08 8.73
N ILE A 135 -8.39 1.61 8.55
CA ILE A 135 -7.18 2.25 9.10
C ILE A 135 -6.79 3.47 8.26
N ALA A 136 -7.09 3.49 6.96
CA ALA A 136 -6.78 4.60 6.07
C ALA A 136 -7.59 5.87 6.42
N THR A 137 -6.89 6.99 6.55
CA THR A 137 -7.54 8.30 6.75
C THR A 137 -8.49 8.61 5.58
N PRO A 138 -9.54 9.44 5.77
CA PRO A 138 -10.43 9.86 4.68
C PRO A 138 -9.66 10.41 3.47
N ALA A 139 -8.59 11.16 3.70
CA ALA A 139 -7.73 11.68 2.64
C ALA A 139 -7.02 10.57 1.87
N GLN A 140 -6.41 9.59 2.55
CA GLN A 140 -5.76 8.44 1.90
C GLN A 140 -6.75 7.57 1.14
N ARG A 141 -8.00 7.46 1.61
CA ARG A 141 -9.08 6.75 0.87
C ARG A 141 -9.46 7.46 -0.41
N ILE A 142 -9.70 8.77 -0.35
CA ILE A 142 -10.03 9.59 -1.54
C ILE A 142 -8.88 9.51 -2.54
N GLU A 143 -7.64 9.69 -2.08
CA GLU A 143 -6.46 9.62 -2.92
C GLU A 143 -6.30 8.24 -3.58
N GLY A 144 -6.50 7.15 -2.84
CA GLY A 144 -6.48 5.79 -3.40
C GLY A 144 -7.56 5.57 -4.46
N MET A 145 -8.77 6.07 -4.22
CA MET A 145 -9.88 6.01 -5.18
C MET A 145 -9.58 6.82 -6.46
N GLU A 146 -9.05 8.03 -6.31
CA GLU A 146 -8.67 8.90 -7.43
C GLU A 146 -7.56 8.28 -8.29
N ARG A 147 -6.53 7.69 -7.66
CA ARG A 147 -5.46 6.97 -8.37
C ARG A 147 -6.00 5.78 -9.16
N ALA A 148 -6.87 4.97 -8.56
CA ALA A 148 -7.47 3.81 -9.22
C ALA A 148 -8.36 4.22 -10.41
N GLN A 149 -9.12 5.30 -10.26
CA GLN A 149 -9.96 5.86 -11.33
C GLN A 149 -9.11 6.36 -12.51
N LEU A 150 -8.08 7.16 -12.23
CA LEU A 150 -7.17 7.70 -13.25
C LEU A 150 -6.46 6.60 -14.03
N ALA A 151 -5.98 5.56 -13.34
CA ALA A 151 -5.31 4.43 -13.98
C ALA A 151 -6.27 3.65 -14.91
N ARG A 152 -7.53 3.46 -14.50
CA ARG A 152 -8.56 2.82 -15.32
C ARG A 152 -8.86 3.62 -16.59
N GLU A 153 -8.95 4.94 -16.50
CA GLU A 153 -9.12 5.83 -17.65
C GLU A 153 -7.93 5.74 -18.62
N ARG A 154 -6.70 5.71 -18.09
CA ARG A 154 -5.49 5.52 -18.90
C ARG A 154 -5.45 4.18 -19.61
N LEU A 155 -5.78 3.08 -18.92
CA LEU A 155 -5.88 1.75 -19.52
C LEU A 155 -6.95 1.70 -20.62
N SER A 156 -8.10 2.36 -20.41
CA SER A 156 -9.14 2.50 -21.42
C SER A 156 -8.63 3.24 -22.66
N ALA A 157 -7.97 4.39 -22.48
CA ALA A 157 -7.39 5.16 -23.58
C ALA A 157 -6.31 4.36 -24.35
N MET A 158 -5.48 3.59 -23.64
CA MET A 158 -4.50 2.69 -24.26
C MET A 158 -5.16 1.56 -25.08
N GLY A 159 -6.27 1.00 -24.58
CA GLY A 159 -7.07 0.01 -25.30
C GLY A 159 -7.62 0.56 -26.62
N VAL A 160 -8.16 1.78 -26.59
CA VAL A 160 -8.62 2.50 -27.80
C VAL A 160 -7.45 2.75 -28.76
N ALA A 161 -6.33 3.26 -28.26
CA ALA A 161 -5.15 3.52 -29.08
C ALA A 161 -4.61 2.24 -29.77
N LYS A 162 -4.64 1.10 -29.08
CA LYS A 162 -4.29 -0.21 -29.65
C LYS A 162 -5.28 -0.64 -30.74
N GLN A 163 -6.58 -0.48 -30.52
CA GLN A 163 -7.63 -0.85 -31.47
C GLN A 163 -7.47 -0.12 -32.82
N PHE A 164 -7.10 1.17 -32.77
CA PHE A 164 -6.86 1.98 -33.97
C PHE A 164 -5.43 1.87 -34.52
N GLY A 165 -4.58 1.01 -33.94
CA GLY A 165 -3.19 0.84 -34.38
C GLY A 165 -2.31 2.08 -34.17
N LEU A 166 -2.69 2.99 -33.26
CA LEU A 166 -1.98 4.24 -33.00
C LEU A 166 -0.69 4.03 -32.18
N VAL A 167 -0.53 2.85 -31.57
CA VAL A 167 0.58 2.49 -30.69
C VAL A 167 1.00 1.04 -30.91
N ASN A 168 2.31 0.77 -30.77
CA ASN A 168 2.86 -0.58 -30.90
C ASN A 168 2.39 -1.48 -29.74
N PRO A 169 2.02 -2.76 -29.99
CA PRO A 169 1.59 -3.69 -28.95
C PRO A 169 2.53 -3.81 -27.73
N SER A 170 3.84 -3.81 -27.96
CA SER A 170 4.86 -3.89 -26.89
C SER A 170 4.88 -2.66 -25.97
N TYR A 171 4.63 -1.47 -26.53
CA TYR A 171 4.52 -0.22 -25.78
C TYR A 171 3.26 -0.21 -24.90
N VAL A 172 2.14 -0.67 -25.45
CA VAL A 172 0.87 -0.77 -24.70
C VAL A 172 1.00 -1.77 -23.55
N GLU A 173 1.66 -2.91 -23.78
CA GLU A 173 1.88 -3.90 -22.74
C GLU A 173 2.76 -3.36 -21.61
N ALA A 174 3.86 -2.69 -21.92
CA ALA A 174 4.74 -2.07 -20.92
C ALA A 174 4.01 -1.00 -20.09
N MET A 175 3.31 -0.07 -20.76
CA MET A 175 2.56 1.00 -20.08
C MET A 175 1.36 0.47 -19.28
N ALA A 176 0.70 -0.58 -19.75
CA ALA A 176 -0.37 -1.23 -19.01
C ALA A 176 0.17 -1.89 -17.72
N ARG A 177 1.32 -2.57 -17.79
CA ARG A 177 1.98 -3.13 -16.59
C ARG A 177 2.35 -2.04 -15.59
N THR A 178 2.87 -0.90 -16.06
CA THR A 178 3.17 0.27 -15.20
C THR A 178 1.92 0.84 -14.51
N GLU A 179 0.82 1.00 -15.24
CA GLU A 179 -0.43 1.49 -14.65
C GLU A 179 -1.08 0.47 -13.69
N LEU A 180 -0.96 -0.84 -13.97
CA LEU A 180 -1.42 -1.90 -13.06
C LEU A 180 -0.62 -1.94 -11.75
N ALA A 181 0.70 -1.75 -11.79
CA ALA A 181 1.53 -1.63 -10.58
C ALA A 181 1.07 -0.42 -9.73
N ARG A 182 0.85 0.73 -10.37
CA ARG A 182 0.35 1.94 -9.69
C ARG A 182 -1.05 1.75 -9.08
N MET A 183 -1.93 0.98 -9.73
CA MET A 183 -3.26 0.66 -9.19
C MET A 183 -3.19 -0.10 -7.86
N ASN A 184 -2.19 -0.98 -7.70
CA ASN A 184 -1.99 -1.73 -6.47
C ASN A 184 -1.27 -0.93 -5.38
N GLY A 185 -0.94 0.34 -5.63
CA GLY A 185 -0.12 1.16 -4.74
C GLY A 185 1.36 0.75 -4.75
N GLU A 186 1.79 -0.04 -5.72
CA GLU A 186 3.17 -0.42 -5.92
C GLU A 186 3.86 0.65 -6.79
N GLU A 187 5.06 1.07 -6.41
CA GLU A 187 5.89 1.88 -7.30
C GLU A 187 6.28 1.02 -8.51
N PRO A 188 6.24 1.56 -9.75
CA PRO A 188 6.72 0.83 -10.90
C PRO A 188 8.23 0.59 -10.75
N ASP A 189 8.59 -0.62 -10.34
CA ASP A 189 9.97 -1.07 -10.30
C ASP A 189 10.43 -1.33 -11.74
N ILE A 190 10.90 -0.27 -12.40
CA ILE A 190 11.64 -0.40 -13.64
C ILE A 190 13.08 -0.68 -13.20
N ASP A 191 13.47 -1.95 -13.17
CA ASP A 191 14.88 -2.33 -12.99
C ASP A 191 15.71 -1.48 -13.97
N PRO A 192 16.70 -0.70 -13.50
CA PRO A 192 17.56 0.10 -14.37
C PRO A 192 18.21 -0.70 -15.49
N ALA A 193 18.35 -2.02 -15.32
CA ALA A 193 18.83 -2.93 -16.36
C ALA A 193 17.84 -3.13 -17.53
N ASP A 194 16.54 -2.90 -17.31
CA ASP A 194 15.48 -3.02 -18.31
C ASP A 194 15.20 -1.71 -19.07
N MET A 195 15.94 -0.63 -18.76
CA MET A 195 15.94 0.60 -19.56
C MET A 195 16.45 0.34 -20.97
N THR A 196 15.78 0.91 -21.97
CA THR A 196 16.16 0.74 -23.37
C THR A 196 17.36 1.57 -23.77
N ILE A 197 18.25 1.00 -24.59
CA ILE A 197 19.35 1.71 -25.24
C ILE A 197 19.41 1.37 -26.74
N THR A 198 19.79 2.36 -27.55
CA THR A 198 20.04 2.25 -28.99
C THR A 198 21.51 2.45 -29.32
N CYS A 199 21.93 2.02 -30.51
CA CYS A 199 23.27 2.31 -31.02
C CYS A 199 23.59 3.80 -31.10
N ASP A 200 22.57 4.64 -31.33
CA ASP A 200 22.73 6.10 -31.41
C ASP A 200 23.06 6.69 -30.04
N GLU A 201 22.30 6.29 -29.02
CA GLU A 201 22.51 6.70 -27.64
C GLU A 201 23.85 6.20 -27.11
N PHE A 202 24.25 4.96 -27.45
CA PHE A 202 25.55 4.44 -27.05
C PHE A 202 26.72 5.22 -27.68
N LEU A 203 26.59 5.63 -28.95
CA LEU A 203 27.63 6.36 -29.69
C LEU A 203 27.65 7.86 -29.41
N ASP A 204 26.66 8.38 -28.69
CA ASP A 204 26.59 9.80 -28.37
C ASP A 204 27.85 10.26 -27.61
N GLY A 205 28.51 11.29 -28.13
CA GLY A 205 29.78 11.79 -27.62
C GLY A 205 31.00 10.84 -27.76
N ARG A 206 30.86 9.63 -28.32
CA ARG A 206 31.97 8.66 -28.48
C ARG A 206 32.70 8.74 -29.82
N VAL A 207 32.10 9.38 -30.82
CA VAL A 207 32.69 9.57 -32.16
C VAL A 207 32.37 10.96 -32.72
N ALA A 208 33.20 11.42 -33.66
CA ALA A 208 32.93 12.64 -34.41
C ALA A 208 31.63 12.53 -35.23
N GLN A 209 30.93 13.66 -35.40
CA GLN A 209 29.65 13.73 -36.13
C GLN A 209 29.76 13.19 -37.58
N ALA A 210 30.90 13.41 -38.23
CA ALA A 210 31.17 12.91 -39.58
C ALA A 210 31.20 11.36 -39.64
N ASP A 211 31.59 10.71 -38.55
CA ASP A 211 31.78 9.26 -38.49
C ASP A 211 30.55 8.51 -37.93
N LEU A 212 29.60 9.22 -37.32
CA LEU A 212 28.42 8.63 -36.65
C LEU A 212 27.64 7.66 -37.55
N GLY A 213 27.41 8.00 -38.81
CA GLY A 213 26.64 7.14 -39.72
C GLY A 213 27.30 5.79 -39.99
N SER A 214 28.63 5.80 -40.18
CA SER A 214 29.42 4.59 -40.38
C SER A 214 29.54 3.79 -39.08
N ALA A 215 29.85 4.47 -37.97
CA ALA A 215 29.98 3.86 -36.65
C ALA A 215 28.69 3.17 -36.22
N ARG A 216 27.53 3.84 -36.35
CA ARG A 216 26.20 3.29 -36.07
C ARG A 216 25.91 2.03 -36.87
N THR A 217 26.24 2.04 -38.16
CA THR A 217 25.98 0.90 -39.05
C THR A 217 26.84 -0.31 -38.68
N ARG A 218 28.13 -0.08 -38.37
CA ARG A 218 29.04 -1.16 -37.95
C ARG A 218 28.67 -1.69 -36.57
N LEU A 219 28.45 -0.80 -35.60
CA LEU A 219 28.03 -1.16 -34.24
C LEU A 219 26.73 -1.95 -34.27
N GLY A 220 25.71 -1.46 -34.96
CA GLY A 220 24.41 -2.13 -35.02
C GLY A 220 24.48 -3.53 -35.62
N LYS A 221 25.35 -3.76 -36.62
CA LYS A 221 25.57 -5.10 -37.17
C LYS A 221 26.23 -6.03 -36.16
N THR A 222 27.29 -5.57 -35.50
CA THR A 222 28.05 -6.37 -34.54
C THR A 222 27.23 -6.66 -33.27
N VAL A 223 26.58 -5.65 -32.69
CA VAL A 223 25.71 -5.83 -31.51
C VAL A 223 24.53 -6.75 -31.84
N ALA A 224 23.88 -6.62 -33.01
CA ALA A 224 22.82 -7.55 -33.40
C ALA A 224 23.33 -8.98 -33.59
N ALA A 225 24.57 -9.18 -34.06
CA ALA A 225 25.17 -10.51 -34.17
C ALA A 225 25.45 -11.11 -32.78
N LEU A 226 26.06 -10.35 -31.88
CA LEU A 226 26.31 -10.77 -30.50
C LEU A 226 25.01 -11.05 -29.73
N PHE A 227 23.99 -10.22 -29.94
CA PHE A 227 22.68 -10.40 -29.33
C PHE A 227 22.02 -11.70 -29.79
N ARG A 228 22.04 -12.01 -31.09
CA ARG A 228 21.55 -13.29 -31.61
C ARG A 228 22.33 -14.47 -31.03
N ALA A 229 23.65 -14.34 -30.88
CA ALA A 229 24.46 -15.39 -30.27
C ALA A 229 24.09 -15.64 -28.79
N ARG A 230 23.74 -14.59 -28.05
CA ARG A 230 23.31 -14.69 -26.65
C ARG A 230 21.90 -15.25 -26.47
N TYR A 231 20.97 -14.87 -27.35
CA TYR A 231 19.54 -15.15 -27.20
C TYR A 231 19.02 -16.16 -28.24
N ASP A 232 19.80 -17.20 -28.52
CA ASP A 232 19.40 -18.35 -29.35
C ASP A 232 18.85 -17.95 -30.74
N GLY A 233 19.50 -16.99 -31.39
CA GLY A 233 19.15 -16.53 -32.73
C GLY A 233 18.03 -15.50 -32.80
N LYS A 234 17.49 -15.03 -31.67
CA LYS A 234 16.45 -13.98 -31.65
C LYS A 234 16.98 -12.63 -32.13
N ASP A 235 16.21 -11.98 -32.99
CA ASP A 235 16.49 -10.60 -33.42
C ASP A 235 16.18 -9.59 -32.30
N PRO A 236 16.94 -8.50 -32.20
CA PRO A 236 16.60 -7.40 -31.30
C PRO A 236 15.28 -6.76 -31.73
N GLN A 237 14.53 -6.26 -30.74
CA GLN A 237 13.26 -5.59 -30.98
C GLN A 237 13.48 -4.34 -31.85
N LYS A 238 12.52 -4.03 -32.74
CA LYS A 238 12.55 -2.81 -33.54
C LYS A 238 11.41 -1.87 -33.16
N ILE A 239 11.74 -0.60 -32.98
CA ILE A 239 10.78 0.48 -32.70
C ILE A 239 10.82 1.48 -33.86
N LYS A 240 9.64 1.94 -34.30
CA LYS A 240 9.52 2.99 -35.31
C LYS A 240 9.87 4.34 -34.68
N ARG A 241 10.97 4.95 -35.11
CA ARG A 241 11.41 6.29 -34.67
C ARG A 241 11.39 7.27 -35.84
N PRO A 242 10.93 8.52 -35.64
CA PRO A 242 11.03 9.55 -36.67
C PRO A 242 12.49 10.03 -36.76
N ILE A 243 13.14 9.81 -37.90
CA ILE A 243 14.50 10.25 -38.20
C ILE A 243 14.44 11.13 -39.45
N HIS A 244 14.77 12.41 -39.30
CA HIS A 244 14.66 13.42 -40.38
C HIS A 244 13.29 13.43 -41.08
N GLY A 245 12.21 13.35 -40.29
CA GLY A 245 10.83 13.38 -40.82
C GLY A 245 10.32 12.06 -41.41
N VAL A 246 11.12 10.99 -41.41
CA VAL A 246 10.73 9.66 -41.90
C VAL A 246 10.79 8.64 -40.78
N HIS A 247 9.74 7.83 -40.64
CA HIS A 247 9.75 6.71 -39.69
C HIS A 247 10.68 5.60 -40.17
N ARG A 248 11.65 5.25 -39.34
CA ARG A 248 12.58 4.13 -39.58
C ARG A 248 12.48 3.13 -38.44
N ASP A 249 12.66 1.85 -38.78
CA ASP A 249 12.76 0.79 -37.79
C ASP A 249 14.17 0.82 -37.18
N VAL A 250 14.23 1.10 -35.87
CA VAL A 250 15.49 1.17 -35.10
C VAL A 250 15.53 0.01 -34.13
N ALA A 251 16.63 -0.75 -34.14
CA ALA A 251 16.85 -1.82 -33.17
C ALA A 251 17.07 -1.23 -31.77
N VAL A 252 16.42 -1.83 -30.78
CA VAL A 252 16.44 -1.41 -29.38
C VAL A 252 16.82 -2.60 -28.53
N TYR A 253 17.67 -2.34 -27.54
CA TYR A 253 18.24 -3.28 -26.59
C TYR A 253 17.93 -2.79 -25.18
N THR A 254 18.29 -3.56 -24.16
CA THR A 254 18.20 -3.07 -22.78
C THR A 254 19.59 -2.85 -22.18
N HIS A 255 19.65 -2.20 -21.01
CA HIS A 255 20.90 -2.01 -20.30
C HIS A 255 21.55 -3.33 -19.86
N ARG A 256 20.81 -4.45 -19.82
CA ARG A 256 21.38 -5.81 -19.65
C ARG A 256 22.32 -6.22 -20.79
N ASP A 257 22.18 -5.60 -21.96
CA ASP A 257 22.96 -5.91 -23.15
C ASP A 257 24.17 -4.98 -23.32
N LEU A 258 24.44 -4.07 -22.38
CA LEU A 258 25.52 -3.07 -22.51
C LEU A 258 26.89 -3.69 -22.76
N ASP A 259 27.15 -4.86 -22.17
CA ASP A 259 28.40 -5.58 -22.38
C ASP A 259 28.56 -6.06 -23.84
N LEU A 260 27.46 -6.31 -24.57
CA LEU A 260 27.50 -6.56 -26.02
C LEU A 260 27.92 -5.31 -26.79
N PHE A 261 27.46 -4.13 -26.37
CA PHE A 261 27.87 -2.87 -26.97
C PHE A 261 29.34 -2.58 -26.71
N ASP A 262 29.82 -2.79 -25.49
CA ASP A 262 31.23 -2.60 -25.15
C ASP A 262 32.12 -3.58 -25.93
N THR A 263 31.70 -4.85 -26.05
CA THR A 263 32.41 -5.86 -26.86
C THR A 263 32.45 -5.46 -28.33
N ALA A 264 31.31 -5.07 -28.90
CA ALA A 264 31.23 -4.62 -30.28
C ALA A 264 32.06 -3.35 -30.52
N TRP A 265 32.06 -2.43 -29.55
CA TRP A 265 32.81 -1.18 -29.63
C TRP A 265 34.32 -1.43 -29.59
N ALA A 266 34.80 -2.33 -28.73
CA ALA A 266 36.20 -2.72 -28.68
C ALA A 266 36.72 -3.27 -30.03
N GLU A 267 35.85 -3.93 -30.80
CA GLU A 267 36.17 -4.45 -32.12
C GLU A 267 36.27 -3.34 -33.18
N ILE A 268 35.29 -2.42 -33.22
CA ILE A 268 35.16 -1.47 -34.34
C ILE A 268 35.83 -0.10 -34.09
N SER A 269 36.05 0.27 -32.82
CA SER A 269 36.55 1.60 -32.41
C SER A 269 37.92 1.93 -32.97
N ARG A 270 38.74 0.91 -33.29
CA ARG A 270 40.06 1.05 -33.93
C ARG A 270 40.04 1.78 -35.27
N HIS A 271 38.87 1.88 -35.90
CA HIS A 271 38.67 2.55 -37.18
C HIS A 271 38.17 4.00 -37.06
N TYR A 272 38.01 4.52 -35.84
CA TYR A 272 37.47 5.85 -35.57
C TYR A 272 38.43 6.64 -34.69
N ASN A 273 38.42 7.97 -34.82
CA ASN A 273 39.21 8.81 -33.93
C ASN A 273 38.45 9.00 -32.60
N VAL A 274 38.90 8.33 -31.54
CA VAL A 274 38.18 8.22 -30.24
C VAL A 274 38.61 9.31 -29.23
N GLN A 275 39.50 10.23 -29.58
CA GLN A 275 39.86 11.40 -28.75
C GLN A 275 38.98 12.58 -29.18
N ASP A 276 38.17 13.25 -28.34
CA ASP A 276 38.33 13.65 -26.95
C ASP A 276 37.02 13.59 -26.16
N ARG A 277 37.03 12.91 -25.00
CA ARG A 277 36.36 13.32 -23.73
C ARG A 277 36.62 12.31 -22.60
N ILE A 278 37.90 12.06 -22.30
CA ILE A 278 38.31 11.67 -20.94
C ILE A 278 38.89 12.93 -20.29
N ASN A 279 38.04 13.92 -20.04
CA ASN A 279 38.34 15.03 -19.14
C ASN A 279 37.01 15.68 -18.78
N LEU A 280 36.43 15.23 -17.67
CA LEU A 280 35.61 16.00 -16.73
C LEU A 280 35.19 15.05 -15.61
N GLY A 281 35.91 15.09 -14.50
CA GLY A 281 35.61 14.29 -13.30
C GLY A 281 36.80 14.08 -12.36
N GLY A 282 37.75 15.01 -12.31
CA GLY A 282 38.84 15.02 -11.33
C GLY A 282 38.75 16.28 -10.49
N ALA A 283 38.52 16.09 -9.19
CA ALA A 283 38.33 17.08 -8.13
C ALA A 283 39.22 18.35 -8.20
N ALA A 284 38.56 19.51 -8.10
CA ALA A 284 38.89 20.61 -7.19
C ALA A 284 37.67 21.53 -7.08
#